data_AF-A0A661XXG1-F1
#
_entry.id   AF-A0A661XXG1-F1
#
_cell.length_a   1.000
_cell.length_b   1.000
_cell.length_c   1.000
_cell.angle_alpha   90.00
_cell.angle_beta   90.00
_cell.angle_gamma   90.00
#
_symmetry.space_group_name_H-M   'P 1'
#
loop_
_entity.id
_entity.type
_entity.pdbx_description
1 polymer ?
#
loop_
_entity_poly.entity_id
_entity_poly.type
_entity_poly.pdbx_seq_one_letter_code
_entity_poly.pdbx_strand_id
1 'polypeptide(L)'
;MTFNELKALCKNGEGQYLEFKQNANHPEQVLEEVVGFANSTGGSLLVGIADNGNTTGLKFAEDDAEFLRDQIRINIIPFVPYSFDIISINKSKSVIKFNIESGNEKPYGLKNGKTKKVFYRVDDLCIQASRELKNILRSTTHGNGQTIKYTELENKILKIIEQGIRLTKDQVTKKAEFSSRRVSECLVRLVSAGILKIIPAVDNDLYEYHKQS
;
A
#
# COMPACT_ATOMS: atom_id res chain seq x y z
N MET A 1 17.31 -9.96 -14.58
CA MET A 1 17.21 -8.64 -15.25
C MET A 1 18.61 -8.16 -15.63
N THR A 2 18.80 -7.62 -16.84
CA THR A 2 20.08 -7.03 -17.28
C THR A 2 20.18 -5.54 -16.91
N PHE A 3 21.37 -4.93 -16.96
CA PHE A 3 21.54 -3.50 -16.69
C PHE A 3 20.78 -2.59 -17.69
N ASN A 4 20.67 -3.01 -18.95
CA ASN A 4 19.93 -2.26 -19.97
C ASN A 4 18.42 -2.29 -19.70
N GLU A 5 17.88 -3.45 -19.29
CA GLU A 5 16.49 -3.56 -18.83
C GLU A 5 16.23 -2.70 -17.59
N LEU A 6 17.16 -2.68 -16.62
CA LEU A 6 17.07 -1.83 -15.44
C LEU A 6 16.98 -0.34 -15.84
N LYS A 7 17.84 0.12 -16.76
CA LYS A 7 17.79 1.50 -17.27
C LYS A 7 16.47 1.83 -17.96
N ALA A 8 15.94 0.90 -18.75
CA ALA A 8 14.65 1.08 -19.39
C ALA A 8 13.52 1.19 -18.35
N LEU A 9 13.56 0.37 -17.30
CA LEU A 9 12.62 0.43 -16.18
C LEU A 9 12.70 1.77 -15.44
N CYS A 10 13.92 2.26 -15.12
CA CYS A 10 14.10 3.53 -14.42
C CYS A 10 13.56 4.74 -15.22
N LYS A 11 13.55 4.67 -16.56
CA LYS A 11 12.98 5.75 -17.39
C LYS A 11 11.47 5.92 -17.25
N ASN A 12 10.76 4.90 -16.78
CA ASN A 12 9.32 4.99 -16.54
C ASN A 12 8.99 5.83 -15.29
N GLY A 13 9.99 6.14 -14.45
CA GLY A 13 9.79 6.85 -13.19
C GLY A 13 9.17 5.97 -12.11
N GLU A 14 9.07 6.53 -10.90
CA GLU A 14 8.34 5.92 -9.80
C GLU A 14 6.83 5.95 -10.05
N GLY A 15 6.10 5.07 -9.37
CA GLY A 15 4.65 5.00 -9.48
C GLY A 15 4.07 3.80 -8.76
N GLN A 16 2.86 3.38 -9.14
CA GLN A 16 2.12 2.31 -8.44
C GLN A 16 2.88 1.00 -8.26
N TYR A 17 3.84 0.69 -9.14
CA TYR A 17 4.54 -0.58 -9.19
C TYR A 17 6.05 -0.46 -9.05
N LEU A 18 6.59 0.75 -8.86
CA LEU A 18 8.03 0.98 -8.87
C LEU A 18 8.42 2.10 -7.91
N GLU A 19 9.42 1.83 -7.07
CA GLU A 19 10.01 2.76 -6.12
C GLU A 19 11.54 2.74 -6.20
N PHE A 20 12.17 3.89 -6.02
CA PHE A 20 13.60 4.06 -5.93
C PHE A 20 14.02 4.43 -4.51
N LYS A 21 15.15 3.87 -4.07
CA LYS A 21 15.89 4.33 -2.90
C LYS A 21 17.36 4.42 -3.26
N GLN A 22 17.99 5.54 -2.91
CA GLN A 22 19.38 5.75 -3.27
C GLN A 22 20.34 4.79 -2.55
N ASN A 23 20.03 4.40 -1.31
CA ASN A 23 20.85 3.54 -0.46
C ASN A 23 20.00 2.89 0.65
N ALA A 24 20.63 2.01 1.44
CA ALA A 24 20.00 1.27 2.54
C ALA A 24 20.12 1.97 3.92
N ASN A 25 20.59 3.22 3.98
CA ASN A 25 20.90 3.91 5.26
C ASN A 25 19.63 4.24 6.07
N HIS A 26 18.48 4.31 5.40
CA HIS A 26 17.16 4.59 5.99
C HIS A 26 16.25 3.37 5.81
N PRO A 27 16.53 2.25 6.53
CA PRO A 27 15.78 1.01 6.36
C PRO A 27 14.30 1.19 6.67
N GLU A 28 13.92 2.08 7.58
CA GLU A 28 12.52 2.39 7.89
C GLU A 28 11.72 2.79 6.66
N GLN A 29 12.28 3.62 5.77
CA GLN A 29 11.61 4.04 4.55
C GLN A 29 11.45 2.87 3.57
N VAL A 30 12.47 2.02 3.45
CA VAL A 30 12.38 0.77 2.66
C VAL A 30 11.27 -0.14 3.20
N LEU A 31 11.18 -0.30 4.52
CA LEU A 31 10.17 -1.13 5.16
C LEU A 31 8.75 -0.61 4.94
N GLU A 32 8.55 0.71 5.00
CA GLU A 32 7.26 1.35 4.68
C GLU A 32 6.82 1.00 3.26
N GLU A 33 7.72 1.08 2.28
CA GLU A 33 7.45 0.73 0.88
C GLU A 33 7.14 -0.76 0.69
N VAL A 34 7.89 -1.65 1.34
CA VAL A 34 7.61 -3.09 1.32
C VAL A 34 6.20 -3.37 1.85
N VAL A 35 5.80 -2.74 2.97
CA VAL A 35 4.44 -2.87 3.51
C VAL A 35 3.41 -2.27 2.55
N GLY A 36 3.69 -1.12 1.96
CA GLY A 36 2.81 -0.42 1.01
C GLY A 36 2.51 -1.27 -0.23
N PHE A 37 3.54 -1.86 -0.83
CA PHE A 37 3.39 -2.79 -1.96
C PHE A 37 2.63 -4.06 -1.55
N ALA A 38 2.99 -4.69 -0.44
CA ALA A 38 2.35 -5.93 0.00
C ALA A 38 0.85 -5.75 0.30
N ASN A 39 0.44 -4.58 0.80
CA ASN A 39 -0.96 -4.27 1.05
C ASN A 39 -1.72 -3.83 -0.20
N SER A 40 -1.06 -3.32 -1.23
CA SER A 40 -1.66 -2.85 -2.49
C SER A 40 -1.63 -3.95 -3.56
N THR A 41 -1.10 -3.66 -4.74
CA THR A 41 -1.06 -4.53 -5.92
C THR A 41 0.31 -5.20 -6.13
N GLY A 42 1.22 -5.09 -5.15
CA GLY A 42 2.61 -5.52 -5.30
C GLY A 42 3.43 -4.49 -6.10
N GLY A 43 4.72 -4.75 -6.29
CA GLY A 43 5.61 -3.85 -7.01
C GLY A 43 7.08 -4.20 -6.90
N SER A 44 7.92 -3.33 -7.45
CA SER A 44 9.38 -3.42 -7.40
C SER A 44 9.98 -2.27 -6.60
N LEU A 45 10.91 -2.57 -5.70
CA LEU A 45 11.72 -1.58 -5.00
C LEU A 45 13.17 -1.71 -5.47
N LEU A 46 13.75 -0.64 -5.99
CA LEU A 46 15.14 -0.58 -6.44
C LEU A 46 15.99 0.20 -5.44
N VAL A 47 17.02 -0.44 -4.88
CA VAL A 47 17.99 0.20 -3.99
C VAL A 47 19.31 0.42 -4.72
N GLY A 48 19.84 1.63 -4.69
CA GLY A 48 20.96 2.08 -5.52
C GLY A 48 20.55 2.93 -6.72
N ILE A 49 19.32 3.47 -6.71
CA ILE A 49 18.79 4.40 -7.72
C ILE A 49 18.38 5.69 -6.99
N ALA A 50 18.86 6.84 -7.46
CA ALA A 50 18.43 8.13 -6.91
C ALA A 50 17.00 8.48 -7.37
N ASP A 51 16.33 9.36 -6.65
CA ASP A 51 14.93 9.77 -6.88
C ASP A 51 14.71 10.33 -8.31
N ASN A 52 15.73 10.91 -8.92
CA ASN A 52 15.70 11.37 -10.32
C ASN A 52 15.92 10.26 -11.36
N GLY A 53 15.90 8.99 -10.94
CA GLY A 53 16.13 7.81 -11.78
C GLY A 53 17.59 7.51 -12.12
N ASN A 54 18.55 8.32 -11.63
CA ASN A 54 19.96 8.08 -11.89
C ASN A 54 20.48 6.85 -11.13
N THR A 55 21.14 5.95 -11.85
CA THR A 55 21.73 4.74 -11.27
C THR A 55 23.01 5.07 -10.49
N THR A 56 22.91 5.27 -9.17
CA THR A 56 24.05 5.58 -8.29
C THR A 56 24.88 4.34 -7.98
N GLY A 57 24.20 3.20 -7.79
CA GLY A 57 24.75 1.90 -7.46
C GLY A 57 25.33 1.81 -6.05
N LEU A 58 25.22 0.62 -5.46
CA LEU A 58 25.75 0.26 -4.15
C LEU A 58 27.09 -0.45 -4.31
N LYS A 59 28.06 -0.10 -3.46
CA LYS A 59 29.38 -0.76 -3.45
C LYS A 59 29.33 -2.15 -2.80
N PHE A 60 28.48 -2.31 -1.79
CA PHE A 60 28.36 -3.50 -0.95
C PHE A 60 26.92 -4.04 -1.03
N ALA A 61 26.42 -4.25 -2.25
CA ALA A 61 25.02 -4.59 -2.47
C ALA A 61 24.57 -5.91 -1.80
N GLU A 62 25.50 -6.86 -1.62
CA GLU A 62 25.20 -8.12 -0.91
C GLU A 62 24.96 -7.87 0.59
N ASP A 63 25.86 -7.13 1.25
CA ASP A 63 25.73 -6.76 2.67
C ASP A 63 24.48 -5.90 2.89
N ASP A 64 24.23 -4.91 2.03
CA ASP A 64 23.04 -4.07 2.07
C ASP A 64 21.76 -4.90 1.90
N ALA A 65 21.76 -5.89 0.99
CA ALA A 65 20.62 -6.77 0.78
C ALA A 65 20.38 -7.66 2.00
N GLU A 66 21.41 -8.25 2.58
CA GLU A 66 21.28 -9.06 3.79
C GLU A 66 20.73 -8.24 4.95
N PHE A 67 21.27 -7.04 5.16
CA PHE A 67 20.78 -6.11 6.17
C PHE A 67 19.28 -5.79 5.98
N LEU A 68 18.86 -5.41 4.78
CA LEU A 68 17.45 -5.09 4.50
C LEU A 68 16.54 -6.31 4.67
N ARG A 69 16.98 -7.51 4.28
CA ARG A 69 16.21 -8.75 4.48
C ARG A 69 15.99 -9.04 5.96
N ASP A 70 17.01 -8.81 6.78
CA ASP A 70 16.92 -8.93 8.24
C ASP A 70 15.93 -7.91 8.81
N GLN A 71 16.00 -6.65 8.37
CA GLN A 71 15.05 -5.62 8.77
C GLN A 71 13.60 -5.99 8.39
N ILE A 72 13.38 -6.50 7.18
CA ILE A 72 12.06 -6.97 6.72
C ILE A 72 11.54 -8.09 7.62
N ARG A 73 12.38 -9.10 7.88
CA ARG A 73 12.02 -10.27 8.71
C ARG A 73 11.70 -9.87 10.16
N ILE A 74 12.45 -8.95 10.73
CA ILE A 74 12.33 -8.55 12.14
C ILE A 74 11.14 -7.62 12.34
N ASN A 75 10.93 -6.66 11.45
CA ASN A 75 10.02 -5.54 11.69
C ASN A 75 8.64 -5.67 11.04
N ILE A 76 8.47 -6.49 10.00
CA ILE A 76 7.19 -6.61 9.30
C ILE A 76 6.38 -7.80 9.83
N ILE A 77 5.07 -7.59 10.04
CA ILE A 77 4.13 -8.64 10.47
C ILE A 77 2.75 -8.53 9.79
N PRO A 78 2.19 -9.63 9.24
CA PRO A 78 2.82 -10.95 9.03
C PRO A 78 4.01 -10.89 8.07
N PHE A 79 4.69 -12.02 7.86
CA PHE A 79 5.82 -12.09 6.93
C PHE A 79 5.37 -11.75 5.50
N VAL A 80 6.07 -10.84 4.84
CA VAL A 80 5.80 -10.46 3.45
C VAL A 80 6.60 -11.39 2.52
N PRO A 81 5.95 -12.11 1.58
CA PRO A 81 6.68 -12.83 0.54
C PRO A 81 7.32 -11.84 -0.46
N TYR A 82 8.60 -12.06 -0.75
CA TYR A 82 9.33 -11.30 -1.75
C TYR A 82 10.42 -12.16 -2.39
N SER A 83 10.84 -11.77 -3.59
CA SER A 83 12.10 -12.20 -4.19
C SER A 83 13.03 -11.00 -4.34
N PHE A 84 14.32 -11.23 -4.54
CA PHE A 84 15.24 -10.16 -4.86
C PHE A 84 16.34 -10.60 -5.81
N ASP A 85 16.87 -9.64 -6.56
CA ASP A 85 17.99 -9.80 -7.49
C ASP A 85 19.04 -8.72 -7.20
N ILE A 86 20.32 -9.05 -7.35
CA ILE A 86 21.42 -8.07 -7.37
C ILE A 86 21.88 -7.91 -8.82
N ILE A 87 21.72 -6.71 -9.37
CA ILE A 87 21.99 -6.39 -10.76
C ILE A 87 23.29 -5.60 -10.85
N SER A 88 24.35 -6.20 -11.40
CA SER A 88 25.62 -5.52 -11.61
C SER A 88 25.47 -4.38 -12.62
N ILE A 89 25.92 -3.18 -12.23
CA ILE A 89 25.97 -1.99 -13.09
C ILE A 89 27.34 -1.89 -13.76
N ASN A 90 28.39 -2.19 -13.00
CA ASN A 90 29.78 -2.22 -13.44
C ASN A 90 30.59 -3.14 -12.50
N LYS A 91 31.92 -3.11 -12.60
CA LYS A 91 32.83 -3.98 -11.82
C LYS A 91 32.74 -3.81 -10.30
N SER A 92 32.26 -2.66 -9.79
CA SER A 92 32.31 -2.33 -8.36
C SER A 92 30.98 -1.84 -7.79
N LYS A 93 29.91 -1.83 -8.59
CA LYS A 93 28.59 -1.36 -8.15
C LYS A 93 27.47 -2.22 -8.71
N SER A 94 26.46 -2.43 -7.86
CA SER A 94 25.23 -3.14 -8.20
C SER A 94 24.00 -2.41 -7.66
N VAL A 95 22.82 -2.78 -8.16
CA VAL A 95 21.51 -2.36 -7.62
C VAL A 95 20.79 -3.58 -7.08
N ILE A 96 20.12 -3.42 -5.94
CA ILE A 96 19.25 -4.46 -5.40
C ILE A 96 17.84 -4.20 -5.93
N LYS A 97 17.21 -5.21 -6.50
CA LYS A 97 15.79 -5.18 -6.88
C LYS A 97 15.04 -6.13 -6.00
N PHE A 98 14.15 -5.62 -5.15
CA PHE A 98 13.14 -6.44 -4.48
C PHE A 98 11.88 -6.49 -5.33
N ASN A 99 11.31 -7.68 -5.54
CA ASN A 99 9.97 -7.84 -6.08
C ASN A 99 9.04 -8.25 -4.92
N ILE A 100 8.11 -7.37 -4.60
CA ILE A 100 7.15 -7.55 -3.49
C ILE A 100 5.82 -7.98 -4.08
N GLU A 101 5.31 -9.13 -3.65
CA GLU A 101 4.01 -9.62 -4.08
C GLU A 101 2.88 -8.95 -3.30
N SER A 102 1.71 -8.83 -3.93
CA SER A 102 0.49 -8.52 -3.17
C SER A 102 0.19 -9.70 -2.26
N GLY A 103 0.29 -9.50 -0.95
CA GLY A 103 0.19 -10.59 -0.01
C GLY A 103 -1.26 -10.94 0.33
N ASN A 104 -1.50 -12.18 0.75
CA ASN A 104 -2.85 -12.66 1.09
C ASN A 104 -3.21 -12.48 2.57
N GLU A 105 -2.26 -12.19 3.45
CA GLU A 105 -2.49 -12.06 4.90
C GLU A 105 -2.66 -10.60 5.35
N LYS A 106 -3.31 -9.79 4.51
CA LYS A 106 -3.48 -8.36 4.77
C LYS A 106 -4.28 -8.14 6.06
N PRO A 107 -3.96 -7.09 6.82
CA PRO A 107 -2.96 -6.06 6.53
C PRO A 107 -1.56 -6.45 7.02
N TYR A 108 -0.55 -6.22 6.20
CA TYR A 108 0.86 -6.17 6.59
C TYR A 108 1.16 -4.86 7.33
N GLY A 109 2.14 -4.86 8.23
CA GLY A 109 2.52 -3.64 8.94
C GLY A 109 3.83 -3.74 9.69
N LEU A 110 4.40 -2.58 10.00
CA LEU A 110 5.60 -2.42 10.82
C LEU A 110 5.24 -2.55 12.30
N LYS A 111 5.95 -3.41 13.03
CA LYS A 111 5.79 -3.59 14.47
C LYS A 111 5.94 -2.24 15.19
N ASN A 112 5.00 -1.93 16.07
CA ASN A 112 5.01 -0.72 16.89
C ASN A 112 4.43 -1.03 18.28
N GLY A 113 5.29 -1.56 19.16
CA GLY A 113 4.91 -2.06 20.48
C GLY A 113 3.87 -3.18 20.38
N LYS A 114 2.70 -3.00 21.01
CA LYS A 114 1.57 -3.94 20.94
C LYS A 114 0.73 -3.81 19.67
N THR A 115 1.06 -2.86 18.81
CA THR A 115 0.31 -2.55 17.58
C THR A 115 1.23 -2.64 16.37
N LYS A 116 0.70 -2.30 15.19
CA LYS A 116 1.49 -2.13 13.97
C LYS A 116 1.05 -0.92 13.18
N LYS A 117 2.00 -0.22 12.55
CA LYS A 117 1.74 0.80 11.54
C LYS A 117 1.52 0.11 10.20
N VAL A 118 0.41 0.42 9.54
CA VAL A 118 0.04 -0.19 8.25
C VAL A 118 0.18 0.89 7.20
N PHE A 119 0.81 0.55 6.08
CA PHE A 119 1.02 1.44 4.94
C PHE A 119 0.34 0.87 3.70
N TYR A 120 0.02 1.72 2.74
CA TYR A 120 -0.63 1.36 1.49
C TYR A 120 -0.11 2.24 0.35
N ARG A 121 0.19 1.62 -0.79
CA ARG A 121 0.66 2.31 -2.00
C ARG A 121 -0.52 2.89 -2.79
N VAL A 122 -0.47 4.18 -3.11
CA VAL A 122 -1.38 4.88 -4.01
C VAL A 122 -0.54 5.66 -5.00
N ASP A 123 -0.52 5.24 -6.26
CA ASP A 123 0.34 5.80 -7.28
C ASP A 123 1.82 5.78 -6.83
N ASP A 124 2.52 6.92 -6.87
CA ASP A 124 3.90 7.08 -6.40
C ASP A 124 4.03 7.26 -4.89
N LEU A 125 2.92 7.32 -4.14
CA LEU A 125 2.93 7.59 -2.70
C LEU A 125 2.73 6.31 -1.88
N CYS A 126 3.50 6.20 -0.80
CA CYS A 126 3.23 5.26 0.29
C CYS A 126 2.62 6.01 1.48
N ILE A 127 1.36 5.73 1.77
CA ILE A 127 0.62 6.45 2.83
C ILE A 127 0.32 5.54 4.02
N GLN A 128 0.25 6.14 5.22
CA GLN A 128 -0.19 5.41 6.40
C GLN A 128 -1.69 5.13 6.32
N ALA A 129 -2.07 3.86 6.41
CA ALA A 129 -3.46 3.43 6.27
C ALA A 129 -4.33 3.94 7.43
N SER A 130 -5.47 4.52 7.06
CA SER A 130 -6.54 4.90 7.98
C SER A 130 -7.10 3.71 8.75
N ARG A 131 -7.92 3.98 9.77
CA ARG A 131 -8.60 2.92 10.53
C ARG A 131 -9.55 2.13 9.62
N GLU A 132 -10.27 2.82 8.76
CA GLU A 132 -11.23 2.25 7.81
C GLU A 132 -10.51 1.35 6.79
N LEU A 133 -9.42 1.83 6.17
CA LEU A 133 -8.63 1.03 5.24
C LEU A 133 -8.05 -0.22 5.91
N LYS A 134 -7.52 -0.09 7.15
CA LYS A 134 -7.04 -1.26 7.92
C LYS A 134 -8.13 -2.30 8.13
N ASN A 135 -9.37 -1.90 8.39
CA ASN A 135 -10.48 -2.81 8.58
C ASN A 135 -10.93 -3.45 7.27
N ILE A 136 -10.93 -2.70 6.17
CA ILE A 136 -11.22 -3.20 4.82
C ILE A 136 -10.19 -4.27 4.43
N LEU A 137 -8.90 -3.98 4.57
CA LEU A 137 -7.80 -4.92 4.29
C LEU A 137 -7.94 -6.23 5.07
N ARG A 138 -8.36 -6.17 6.34
CA ARG A 138 -8.63 -7.37 7.15
C ARG A 138 -9.81 -8.17 6.59
N SER A 139 -10.88 -7.50 6.20
CA SER A 139 -12.13 -8.14 5.78
C SER A 139 -12.02 -8.85 4.42
N THR A 140 -11.27 -8.28 3.46
CA THR A 140 -11.07 -8.85 2.13
C THR A 140 -10.29 -10.17 2.18
N THR A 141 -9.34 -10.31 3.10
CA THR A 141 -8.57 -11.54 3.33
C THR A 141 -9.46 -12.72 3.76
N HIS A 142 -10.57 -12.46 4.45
CA HIS A 142 -11.39 -13.51 5.04
C HIS A 142 -12.53 -13.99 4.13
N GLY A 143 -12.60 -13.55 2.87
CA GLY A 143 -13.56 -14.06 1.89
C GLY A 143 -15.03 -13.92 2.33
N ASN A 144 -15.32 -13.00 3.24
CA ASN A 144 -16.66 -12.87 3.80
C ASN A 144 -17.56 -12.12 2.82
N GLY A 145 -18.27 -12.87 1.97
CA GLY A 145 -19.49 -12.42 1.32
C GLY A 145 -20.53 -12.06 2.39
N GLN A 146 -20.40 -10.90 3.01
CA GLN A 146 -21.35 -10.43 3.99
C GLN A 146 -22.64 -10.05 3.27
N THR A 147 -23.74 -10.68 3.65
CA THR A 147 -25.07 -10.22 3.26
C THR A 147 -25.28 -8.83 3.84
N ILE A 148 -25.27 -7.80 2.98
CA ILE A 148 -25.57 -6.44 3.39
C ILE A 148 -27.09 -6.32 3.60
N LYS A 149 -27.48 -6.06 4.85
CA LYS A 149 -28.83 -5.60 5.16
C LYS A 149 -28.89 -4.10 4.86
N TYR A 150 -29.78 -3.69 3.96
CA TYR A 150 -30.02 -2.29 3.64
C TYR A 150 -30.90 -1.64 4.72
N THR A 151 -30.31 -1.27 5.86
CA THR A 151 -31.02 -0.50 6.89
C THR A 151 -31.15 0.96 6.45
N GLU A 152 -31.84 1.76 7.26
CA GLU A 152 -31.96 3.21 7.04
C GLU A 152 -30.59 3.89 6.83
N LEU A 153 -29.58 3.47 7.59
CA LEU A 153 -28.23 4.03 7.50
C LEU A 153 -27.55 3.71 6.16
N GLU A 154 -27.55 2.45 5.73
CA GLU A 154 -26.98 2.03 4.45
C GLU A 154 -27.64 2.78 3.30
N ASN A 155 -28.98 2.80 3.26
CA ASN A 155 -29.72 3.49 2.21
C ASN A 155 -29.42 5.00 2.19
N LYS A 156 -29.31 5.66 3.36
CA LYS A 156 -28.98 7.08 3.43
C LYS A 156 -27.55 7.34 2.93
N ILE A 157 -26.57 6.54 3.35
CA ILE A 157 -25.17 6.67 2.89
C ILE A 157 -25.06 6.46 1.38
N LEU A 158 -25.71 5.43 0.85
CA LEU A 158 -25.74 5.12 -0.57
C LEU A 158 -26.33 6.31 -1.36
N LYS A 159 -27.52 6.80 -0.99
CA LYS A 159 -28.11 7.98 -1.64
C LYS A 159 -27.22 9.23 -1.59
N ILE A 160 -26.43 9.40 -0.52
CA ILE A 160 -25.49 10.53 -0.39
C ILE A 160 -24.32 10.43 -1.38
N ILE A 161 -23.80 9.23 -1.64
CA ILE A 161 -22.62 8.99 -2.50
C ILE A 161 -23.03 8.86 -3.98
N GLU A 162 -24.30 8.54 -4.28
CA GLU A 162 -24.78 8.20 -5.63
C GLU A 162 -24.69 9.37 -6.62
N GLN A 163 -24.61 10.59 -6.09
CA GLN A 163 -24.56 11.84 -6.86
C GLN A 163 -23.24 12.03 -7.65
N GLY A 164 -22.42 10.99 -7.80
CA GLY A 164 -21.15 11.03 -8.54
C GLY A 164 -20.04 11.81 -7.83
N ILE A 165 -20.23 12.15 -6.55
CA ILE A 165 -19.31 12.95 -5.76
C ILE A 165 -18.53 12.03 -4.83
N ARG A 166 -17.20 12.11 -4.90
CA ARG A 166 -16.29 11.53 -3.92
C ARG A 166 -16.43 12.29 -2.60
N LEU A 167 -16.74 11.58 -1.52
CA LEU A 167 -16.94 12.19 -0.20
C LEU A 167 -16.03 11.56 0.84
N THR A 168 -15.57 12.37 1.78
CA THR A 168 -14.86 11.88 2.97
C THR A 168 -15.87 11.32 3.99
N LYS A 169 -15.39 10.45 4.90
CA LYS A 169 -16.20 9.96 6.03
C LYS A 169 -16.88 11.09 6.79
N ASP A 170 -16.19 12.21 7.02
CA ASP A 170 -16.73 13.32 7.79
C ASP A 170 -17.84 14.07 7.04
N GLN A 171 -17.71 14.22 5.72
CA GLN A 171 -18.77 14.76 4.88
C GLN A 171 -19.99 13.83 4.86
N VAL A 172 -19.78 12.52 4.73
CA VAL A 172 -20.86 11.52 4.82
C VAL A 172 -21.52 11.58 6.19
N THR A 173 -20.74 11.68 7.27
CA THR A 173 -21.25 11.76 8.65
C THR A 173 -22.15 12.97 8.85
N LYS A 174 -21.72 14.15 8.41
CA LYS A 174 -22.51 15.38 8.49
C LYS A 174 -23.82 15.28 7.72
N LYS A 175 -23.79 14.75 6.49
CA LYS A 175 -24.98 14.60 5.63
C LYS A 175 -25.92 13.49 6.10
N ALA A 176 -25.38 12.42 6.69
CA ALA A 176 -26.18 11.28 7.14
C ALA A 176 -26.83 11.51 8.51
N GLU A 177 -26.33 12.46 9.31
CA GLU A 177 -26.85 12.76 10.66
C GLU A 177 -26.79 11.55 11.61
N PHE A 178 -25.81 10.68 11.39
CA PHE A 178 -25.50 9.54 12.26
C PHE A 178 -24.14 9.74 12.95
N SER A 179 -23.88 8.97 14.02
CA SER A 179 -22.59 9.05 14.69
C SER A 179 -21.46 8.59 13.78
N SER A 180 -20.29 9.24 13.89
CA SER A 180 -19.10 8.91 13.09
C SER A 180 -18.71 7.43 13.19
N ARG A 181 -18.91 6.80 14.36
CA ARG A 181 -18.68 5.36 14.55
C ARG A 181 -19.58 4.52 13.64
N ARG A 182 -20.90 4.77 13.64
CA ARG A 182 -21.86 4.02 12.82
C ARG A 182 -21.59 4.21 11.33
N VAL A 183 -21.24 5.43 10.92
CA VAL A 183 -20.90 5.76 9.53
C VAL A 183 -19.62 5.03 9.11
N SER A 184 -18.56 5.07 9.92
CA SER A 184 -17.31 4.34 9.70
C SER A 184 -17.54 2.84 9.53
N GLU A 185 -18.30 2.21 10.42
CA GLU A 185 -18.66 0.78 10.35
C GLU A 185 -19.49 0.44 9.10
N CYS A 186 -20.40 1.34 8.71
CA CYS A 186 -21.21 1.15 7.50
C CYS A 186 -20.38 1.28 6.23
N LEU A 187 -19.51 2.30 6.13
CA LEU A 187 -18.63 2.49 4.98
C LEU A 187 -17.69 1.30 4.80
N VAL A 188 -17.07 0.82 5.88
CA VAL A 188 -16.23 -0.39 5.83
C VAL A 188 -17.03 -1.56 5.28
N ARG A 189 -18.24 -1.85 5.81
CA ARG A 189 -19.08 -2.96 5.32
C ARG A 189 -19.45 -2.82 3.84
N LEU A 190 -19.87 -1.64 3.41
CA LEU A 190 -20.27 -1.38 2.02
C LEU A 190 -19.09 -1.51 1.04
N VAL A 191 -17.88 -1.09 1.46
CA VAL A 191 -16.66 -1.29 0.65
C VAL A 191 -16.26 -2.76 0.62
N SER A 192 -16.28 -3.44 1.77
CA SER A 192 -15.99 -4.87 1.85
C SER A 192 -16.96 -5.73 1.01
N ALA A 193 -18.21 -5.29 0.87
CA ALA A 193 -19.21 -5.94 0.02
C ALA A 193 -19.10 -5.56 -1.47
N GLY A 194 -18.13 -4.71 -1.84
CA GLY A 194 -17.93 -4.27 -3.23
C GLY A 194 -18.98 -3.30 -3.75
N ILE A 195 -19.82 -2.72 -2.89
CA ILE A 195 -20.86 -1.74 -3.28
C ILE A 195 -20.22 -0.34 -3.42
N LEU A 196 -19.35 0.00 -2.47
CA LEU A 196 -18.54 1.22 -2.51
C LEU A 196 -17.09 0.87 -2.79
N LYS A 197 -16.33 1.87 -3.23
CA LYS A 197 -14.88 1.85 -3.33
C LYS A 197 -14.30 2.90 -2.39
N ILE A 198 -13.23 2.54 -1.69
CA ILE A 198 -12.38 3.48 -0.97
C ILE A 198 -11.24 3.94 -1.88
N ILE A 199 -10.95 5.22 -1.88
CA ILE A 199 -9.77 5.83 -2.49
C ILE A 199 -8.92 6.36 -1.33
N PRO A 200 -7.87 5.61 -0.93
CA PRO A 200 -6.98 6.05 0.12
C PRO A 200 -6.26 7.35 -0.26
N ALA A 201 -6.09 8.25 0.70
CA ALA A 201 -5.38 9.51 0.49
C ALA A 201 -4.62 9.92 1.78
N VAL A 202 -3.65 10.83 1.64
CA VAL A 202 -2.79 11.29 2.75
C VAL A 202 -3.62 11.84 3.91
N ASP A 203 -4.61 12.69 3.62
CA ASP A 203 -5.42 13.35 4.66
C ASP A 203 -6.66 12.54 5.04
N ASN A 204 -7.54 12.31 4.07
CA ASN A 204 -8.83 11.68 4.30
C ASN A 204 -9.21 10.80 3.12
N ASP A 205 -9.51 9.53 3.41
CA ASP A 205 -10.02 8.62 2.40
C ASP A 205 -11.31 9.15 1.79
N LEU A 206 -11.42 8.98 0.47
CA LEU A 206 -12.61 9.29 -0.30
C LEU A 206 -13.39 8.02 -0.58
N TYR A 207 -14.71 8.14 -0.63
CA TYR A 207 -15.61 7.05 -0.94
C TYR A 207 -16.41 7.38 -2.19
N GLU A 208 -16.52 6.42 -3.10
CA GLU A 208 -17.34 6.49 -4.31
C GLU A 208 -18.10 5.18 -4.54
N TYR A 209 -19.11 5.21 -5.40
CA TYR A 209 -19.76 3.97 -5.84
C TYR A 209 -18.80 3.10 -6.64
N HIS A 210 -18.84 1.80 -6.39
CA HIS A 210 -18.15 0.84 -7.24
C HIS A 210 -18.94 0.68 -8.54
N LYS A 211 -18.45 1.28 -9.64
CA LYS A 211 -19.00 1.02 -10.98
C LYS A 211 -18.60 -0.39 -11.39
N GLN A 212 -19.51 -1.35 -11.34
CA GLN A 212 -19.32 -2.63 -12.04
C GLN A 212 -19.36 -2.31 -13.54
N SER A 213 -18.22 -2.45 -14.21
CA SER A 213 -18.11 -2.40 -15.68
C SER A 213 -18.27 -3.80 -16.24
#